data_AF-A0A2X0VKL8-F1
#
_entry.id   AF-A0A2X0VKL8-F1
#
_cell.length_a   1.000
_cell.length_b   1.000
_cell.length_c   1.000
_cell.angle_alpha   90.00
_cell.angle_beta   90.00
_cell.angle_gamma   90.00
#
_symmetry.space_group_name_H-M   'P 1'
#
loop_
_entity.id
_entity.type
_entity.pdbx_description
1 polymer ?
#
loop_
_entity_poly.entity_id
_entity_poly.type
_entity_poly.pdbx_seq_one_letter_code
_entity_poly.pdbx_strand_id
1 'polypeptide(L)'
;MSEQSQLENKLKITTGQTILGFVYLLFFLAVIVGLIYFFLVKLGPAFGVFFSSLSSLDSAIIVALITGAVSAVSFLGNTVVNSFMKKNEYLRAHREEPYMRLISLVYDFQAVASKGKTMADDELAEILKQFNKELTLWGSSKAIQAWGNWRTASSNSSGDPLQNLFGMEKVMVQLRKDMGMKRGLRKGDLLRLMVNDIDSVLN
;
A
#
# COMPACT_ATOMS: atom_id res chain seq x y z
N MET A 1 17.70 -39.50 -4.83
CA MET A 1 16.62 -39.02 -3.93
C MET A 1 15.34 -39.04 -4.77
N SER A 2 14.41 -39.96 -4.50
CA SER A 2 13.30 -40.29 -5.42
C SER A 2 12.18 -39.24 -5.39
N GLU A 3 11.56 -39.00 -6.54
CA GLU A 3 10.42 -38.07 -6.72
C GLU A 3 9.25 -38.33 -5.75
N GLN A 4 9.06 -39.59 -5.34
CA GLN A 4 8.04 -39.98 -4.37
C GLN A 4 8.26 -39.33 -2.99
N SER A 5 9.51 -39.20 -2.54
CA SER A 5 9.84 -38.54 -1.26
C SER A 5 9.57 -37.03 -1.29
N GLN A 6 9.71 -36.39 -2.45
CA GLN A 6 9.43 -34.97 -2.66
C GLN A 6 7.91 -34.71 -2.67
N LEU A 7 7.14 -35.60 -3.31
CA LEU A 7 5.67 -35.52 -3.37
C LEU A 7 5.02 -35.71 -2.00
N GLU A 8 5.44 -36.71 -1.22
CA GLU A 8 4.90 -36.93 0.13
C GLU A 8 5.18 -35.77 1.08
N ASN A 9 6.38 -35.18 1.00
CA ASN A 9 6.76 -34.05 1.85
C ASN A 9 5.98 -32.79 1.46
N LYS A 10 5.78 -32.55 0.15
CA LYS A 10 4.95 -31.45 -0.36
C LYS A 10 3.47 -31.61 0.04
N LEU A 11 2.96 -32.84 0.04
CA LEU A 11 1.60 -33.14 0.47
C LEU A 11 1.42 -32.88 1.98
N LYS A 12 2.32 -33.38 2.83
CA LYS A 12 2.30 -33.10 4.29
C LYS A 12 2.36 -31.61 4.61
N ILE A 13 3.19 -30.84 3.90
CA ILE A 13 3.31 -29.39 4.08
C ILE A 13 1.99 -28.69 3.69
N THR A 14 1.36 -29.09 2.58
CA THR A 14 0.09 -28.49 2.14
C THR A 14 -1.07 -28.81 3.09
N THR A 15 -1.15 -30.04 3.61
CA THR A 15 -2.21 -30.43 4.56
C THR A 15 -2.00 -29.76 5.92
N GLY A 16 -0.74 -29.61 6.36
CA GLY A 16 -0.42 -28.86 7.58
C GLY A 16 -0.79 -27.38 7.48
N GLN A 17 -0.57 -26.75 6.31
CA GLN A 17 -0.93 -25.35 6.08
C GLN A 17 -2.46 -25.13 6.01
N THR A 18 -3.22 -26.05 5.42
CA THR A 18 -4.69 -25.95 5.38
C THR A 18 -5.33 -26.15 6.75
N ILE A 19 -4.83 -27.08 7.55
CA ILE A 19 -5.28 -27.29 8.94
C ILE A 19 -4.98 -26.07 9.79
N LEU A 20 -3.77 -25.50 9.67
CA LEU A 20 -3.40 -24.28 10.41
C LEU A 20 -4.30 -23.09 10.03
N GLY A 21 -4.60 -22.93 8.74
CA GLY A 21 -5.54 -21.90 8.27
C GLY A 21 -6.95 -22.07 8.83
N PHE A 22 -7.42 -23.32 8.93
CA PHE A 22 -8.74 -23.62 9.51
C PHE A 22 -8.80 -23.32 11.02
N VAL A 23 -7.72 -23.57 11.75
CA VAL A 23 -7.60 -23.22 13.17
C VAL A 23 -7.66 -21.70 13.39
N TYR A 24 -6.95 -20.92 12.56
CA TYR A 24 -7.03 -19.45 12.62
C TYR A 24 -8.42 -18.91 12.28
N LEU A 25 -9.10 -19.51 11.30
CA LEU A 25 -10.47 -19.17 10.95
C LEU A 25 -11.43 -19.40 12.13
N LEU A 26 -11.34 -20.56 12.78
CA LEU A 26 -12.16 -20.89 13.95
C LEU A 26 -11.89 -19.97 15.14
N PHE A 27 -10.62 -19.62 15.38
CA PHE A 27 -10.25 -18.66 16.41
C PHE A 27 -10.84 -17.26 16.12
N PHE A 28 -10.74 -16.79 14.88
CA PHE A 28 -11.32 -15.51 14.48
C PHE A 28 -12.85 -15.49 14.63
N LEU A 29 -13.51 -16.59 14.27
CA LEU A 29 -14.96 -16.75 14.46
C LEU A 29 -15.33 -16.70 15.95
N ALA A 30 -14.58 -17.40 16.80
CA ALA A 30 -14.79 -17.40 18.26
C ALA A 30 -14.61 -16.00 18.87
N VAL A 31 -13.63 -15.22 18.39
CA VAL A 31 -13.44 -13.82 18.81
C VAL A 31 -14.62 -12.95 18.40
N ILE A 32 -15.12 -13.10 17.16
CA ILE A 32 -16.31 -12.35 16.70
C ILE A 32 -17.52 -12.70 17.56
N VAL A 33 -17.78 -13.98 17.79
CA VAL A 33 -18.91 -14.42 18.63
C VAL A 33 -18.75 -13.90 20.07
N GLY A 34 -17.53 -13.92 20.61
CA GLY A 34 -17.21 -13.36 21.93
C GLY A 34 -17.45 -11.84 22.00
N LEU A 35 -17.07 -11.09 20.97
CA LEU A 35 -17.34 -9.65 20.88
C LEU A 35 -18.85 -9.36 20.78
N ILE A 36 -19.58 -10.11 19.95
CA ILE A 36 -21.04 -9.99 19.82
C ILE A 36 -21.70 -10.29 21.16
N TYR A 37 -21.30 -11.36 21.84
CA TYR A 37 -21.80 -11.72 23.17
C TYR A 37 -21.50 -10.62 24.19
N PHE A 38 -20.28 -10.08 24.20
CA PHE A 38 -19.90 -8.98 25.09
C PHE A 38 -20.78 -7.74 24.86
N PHE A 39 -20.99 -7.35 23.60
CA PHE A 39 -21.87 -6.22 23.25
C PHE A 39 -23.32 -6.47 23.69
N LEU A 40 -23.87 -7.65 23.44
CA LEU A 40 -25.26 -7.97 23.78
C LEU A 40 -25.50 -8.09 25.29
N VAL A 41 -24.59 -8.74 26.02
CA VAL A 41 -24.83 -9.09 27.43
C VAL A 41 -24.30 -8.02 28.39
N LYS A 42 -23.17 -7.37 28.09
CA LYS A 42 -22.59 -6.34 28.97
C LYS A 42 -23.06 -4.94 28.60
N LEU A 43 -23.15 -4.62 27.31
CA LEU A 43 -23.58 -3.29 26.84
C LEU A 43 -25.10 -3.21 26.59
N GLY A 44 -25.70 -4.28 26.08
CA GLY A 44 -27.12 -4.32 25.70
C GLY A 44 -28.08 -3.88 26.81
N PRO A 45 -27.94 -4.32 28.08
CA PRO A 45 -28.80 -3.86 29.16
C PRO A 45 -28.69 -2.36 29.42
N ALA A 46 -27.46 -1.81 29.36
CA ALA A 46 -27.24 -0.37 29.54
C ALA A 46 -27.88 0.46 28.42
N PHE A 47 -27.78 0.00 27.18
CA PHE A 47 -28.47 0.62 26.04
C PHE A 47 -30.00 0.48 26.16
N GLY A 48 -30.50 -0.67 26.60
CA GLY A 48 -31.94 -0.89 26.80
C GLY A 48 -32.54 0.10 27.82
N VAL A 49 -31.88 0.28 28.96
CA VAL A 49 -32.30 1.25 29.98
C VAL A 49 -32.25 2.68 29.44
N PHE A 50 -31.19 3.03 28.70
CA PHE A 50 -31.04 4.34 28.08
C PHE A 50 -32.17 4.65 27.07
N PHE A 51 -32.44 3.73 26.13
CA PHE A 51 -33.48 3.92 25.13
C PHE A 51 -34.89 3.90 25.72
N SER A 52 -35.13 3.08 26.75
CA SER A 52 -36.43 3.09 27.45
C SER A 52 -36.70 4.45 28.12
N SER A 53 -35.68 5.05 28.74
CA SER A 53 -35.77 6.38 29.34
C SER A 53 -35.96 7.50 28.30
N LEU A 54 -35.42 7.31 27.09
CA LEU A 54 -35.60 8.23 25.97
C LEU A 54 -37.01 8.12 25.37
N SER A 55 -37.56 6.91 25.31
CA SER A 55 -38.89 6.64 24.74
C SER A 55 -40.06 7.18 25.56
N SER A 56 -39.84 7.49 26.84
CA SER A 56 -40.85 8.15 27.70
C SER A 56 -40.94 9.67 27.50
N LEU A 57 -40.08 10.26 26.68
CA LEU A 57 -40.10 11.70 26.37
C LEU A 57 -41.10 12.01 25.26
N ASP A 58 -41.52 13.29 25.16
CA ASP A 58 -42.33 13.78 24.06
C ASP A 58 -41.58 13.59 22.71
N SER A 59 -42.33 13.19 21.68
CA SER A 59 -41.86 13.06 20.30
C SER A 59 -41.08 14.28 19.81
N ALA A 60 -41.51 15.51 20.17
CA ALA A 60 -40.80 16.73 19.79
C ALA A 60 -39.38 16.80 20.39
N ILE A 61 -39.22 16.35 21.64
CA ILE A 61 -37.92 16.32 22.33
C ILE A 61 -37.03 15.24 21.70
N ILE A 62 -37.60 14.08 21.34
CA ILE A 62 -36.87 12.99 20.67
C ILE A 62 -36.30 13.48 19.32
N VAL A 63 -37.11 14.18 18.51
CA VAL A 63 -36.66 14.71 17.21
C VAL A 63 -35.54 15.73 17.38
N ALA A 64 -35.64 16.62 18.38
CA ALA A 64 -34.57 17.58 18.68
C ALA A 64 -33.26 16.89 19.11
N LEU A 65 -33.35 15.86 19.95
CA LEU A 65 -32.19 15.07 20.39
C LEU A 65 -31.54 14.31 19.23
N ILE A 66 -32.32 13.70 18.35
CA ILE A 66 -31.81 13.03 17.15
C ILE A 66 -31.08 14.06 16.26
N THR A 67 -31.68 15.21 16.03
CA THR A 67 -31.07 16.27 15.21
C THR A 67 -29.76 16.76 15.80
N GLY A 68 -29.71 17.00 17.11
CA GLY A 68 -28.49 17.37 17.83
C GLY A 68 -27.42 16.28 17.76
N ALA A 69 -27.80 15.01 17.95
CA ALA A 69 -26.89 13.87 17.88
C ALA A 69 -26.31 13.67 16.48
N VAL A 70 -27.16 13.69 15.44
CA VAL A 70 -26.72 13.58 14.02
C VAL A 70 -25.78 14.72 13.67
N SER A 71 -26.08 15.95 14.11
CA SER A 71 -25.21 17.12 13.87
C SER A 71 -23.86 16.97 14.57
N ALA A 72 -23.84 16.55 15.84
CA ALA A 72 -22.61 16.33 16.59
C ALA A 72 -21.74 15.22 15.97
N VAL A 73 -22.35 14.07 15.63
CA VAL A 73 -21.66 12.95 14.98
C VAL A 73 -21.10 13.37 13.61
N SER A 74 -21.88 14.11 12.83
CA SER A 74 -21.45 14.61 11.51
C SER A 74 -20.27 15.56 11.63
N PHE A 75 -20.32 16.51 12.59
CA PHE A 75 -19.23 17.45 12.82
C PHE A 75 -17.94 16.75 13.25
N LEU A 76 -18.01 15.87 14.27
CA LEU A 76 -16.85 15.13 14.77
C LEU A 76 -16.27 14.20 13.71
N GLY A 77 -17.14 13.47 13.01
CA GLY A 77 -16.76 12.59 11.91
C GLY A 77 -16.06 13.37 10.79
N ASN A 78 -16.60 14.51 10.38
CA ASN A 78 -16.00 15.34 9.36
C ASN A 78 -14.64 15.91 9.78
N THR A 79 -14.50 16.36 11.03
CA THR A 79 -13.21 16.85 11.54
C THR A 79 -12.13 15.78 11.50
N VAL A 80 -12.46 14.54 11.92
CA VAL A 80 -11.52 13.42 11.87
C VAL A 80 -11.14 13.06 10.43
N VAL A 81 -12.14 12.84 9.56
CA VAL A 81 -11.91 12.48 8.15
C VAL A 81 -11.09 13.56 7.44
N ASN A 82 -11.45 14.83 7.61
CA ASN A 82 -10.75 15.96 6.99
C ASN A 82 -9.30 16.07 7.47
N SER A 83 -9.03 15.80 8.74
CA SER A 83 -7.67 15.81 9.29
C SER A 83 -6.79 14.72 8.66
N PHE A 84 -7.33 13.51 8.50
CA PHE A 84 -6.65 12.42 7.80
C PHE A 84 -6.42 12.73 6.32
N MET A 85 -7.42 13.29 5.63
CA MET A 85 -7.30 13.67 4.22
C MET A 85 -6.24 14.75 4.01
N LYS A 86 -6.29 15.85 4.78
CA LYS A 86 -5.32 16.95 4.69
C LYS A 86 -3.89 16.49 4.92
N LYS A 87 -3.67 15.61 5.91
CA LYS A 87 -2.34 15.02 6.15
C LYS A 87 -1.85 14.23 4.94
N ASN A 88 -2.71 13.39 4.37
CA ASN A 88 -2.33 12.57 3.21
C ASN A 88 -2.10 13.42 1.96
N GLU A 89 -2.90 14.46 1.75
CA GLU A 89 -2.72 15.44 0.67
C GLU A 89 -1.40 16.20 0.83
N TYR A 90 -1.11 16.70 2.02
CA TYR A 90 0.13 17.38 2.34
C TYR A 90 1.36 16.51 2.03
N LEU A 91 1.35 15.24 2.47
CA LEU A 91 2.44 14.31 2.19
C LEU A 91 2.56 13.98 0.70
N ARG A 92 1.44 13.87 -0.03
CA ARG A 92 1.46 13.61 -1.48
C ARG A 92 2.03 14.79 -2.25
N ALA A 93 1.66 16.02 -1.90
CA ALA A 93 2.18 17.23 -2.52
C ALA A 93 3.72 17.31 -2.40
N HIS A 94 4.27 17.01 -1.22
CA HIS A 94 5.72 17.04 -1.01
C HIS A 94 6.47 15.84 -1.63
N ARG A 95 5.77 14.74 -1.92
CA ARG A 95 6.32 13.56 -2.60
C ARG A 95 6.29 13.66 -4.12
N GLU A 96 5.43 14.51 -4.66
CA GLU A 96 5.24 14.66 -6.10
C GLU A 96 6.55 15.06 -6.78
N GLU A 97 7.18 16.15 -6.33
CA GLU A 97 8.42 16.64 -6.94
C GLU A 97 9.57 15.60 -6.87
N PRO A 98 9.89 14.99 -5.70
CA PRO A 98 10.93 13.97 -5.62
C PRO A 98 10.65 12.75 -6.49
N TYR A 99 9.40 12.29 -6.53
CA TYR A 99 9.05 11.11 -7.32
C TYR A 99 9.04 11.41 -8.80
N MET A 100 8.60 12.61 -9.20
CA MET A 100 8.70 13.07 -10.58
C MET A 100 10.16 13.15 -11.00
N ARG A 101 11.06 13.65 -10.14
CA ARG A 101 12.51 13.71 -10.42
C ARG A 101 13.09 12.34 -10.80
N LEU A 102 12.72 11.27 -10.09
CA LEU A 102 13.16 9.92 -10.43
C LEU A 102 12.54 9.43 -11.75
N ILE A 103 11.24 9.67 -11.95
CA ILE A 103 10.55 9.26 -13.18
C ILE A 103 11.19 9.97 -14.39
N SER A 104 11.39 11.28 -14.31
CA SER A 104 12.09 12.08 -15.32
C SER A 104 13.48 11.52 -15.62
N LEU A 105 14.26 11.19 -14.60
CA LEU A 105 15.58 10.57 -14.79
C LEU A 105 15.51 9.28 -15.63
N VAL A 106 14.51 8.42 -15.40
CA VAL A 106 14.31 7.18 -16.18
C VAL A 106 13.97 7.49 -17.64
N TYR A 107 13.10 8.47 -17.89
CA TYR A 107 12.73 8.89 -19.24
C TYR A 107 13.89 9.58 -19.97
N ASP A 108 14.64 10.44 -19.29
CA ASP A 108 15.80 11.13 -19.85
C ASP A 108 16.89 10.13 -20.21
N PHE A 109 17.15 9.15 -19.35
CA PHE A 109 18.09 8.06 -19.62
C PHE A 109 17.70 7.30 -20.89
N GLN A 110 16.42 6.97 -21.05
CA GLN A 110 15.89 6.33 -22.25
C GLN A 110 16.03 7.23 -23.49
N ALA A 111 15.70 8.52 -23.39
CA ALA A 111 15.76 9.45 -24.50
C ALA A 111 17.20 9.63 -25.00
N VAL A 112 18.17 9.70 -24.08
CA VAL A 112 19.60 9.80 -24.39
C VAL A 112 20.11 8.49 -25.01
N ALA A 113 19.72 7.34 -24.45
CA ALA A 113 20.08 6.03 -25.00
C ALA A 113 19.55 5.80 -26.42
N SER A 114 18.32 6.24 -26.73
CA SER A 114 17.76 6.12 -28.09
C SER A 114 18.54 6.90 -29.16
N LYS A 115 19.30 7.93 -28.74
CA LYS A 115 20.17 8.73 -29.61
C LYS A 115 21.61 8.20 -29.68
N GLY A 116 21.89 7.03 -29.09
CA GLY A 116 23.23 6.45 -29.02
C GLY A 116 24.20 7.26 -28.15
N LYS A 117 23.67 8.09 -27.24
CA LYS A 117 24.47 8.91 -26.31
C LYS A 117 24.35 8.35 -24.90
N THR A 118 25.24 8.77 -24.02
CA THR A 118 25.18 8.51 -22.58
C THR A 118 24.99 9.82 -21.83
N MET A 119 24.27 9.78 -20.71
CA MET A 119 24.18 10.92 -19.80
C MET A 119 25.55 11.17 -19.16
N ALA A 120 25.88 12.42 -18.86
CA ALA A 120 27.13 12.75 -18.19
C ALA A 120 27.11 12.23 -16.74
N ASP A 121 28.22 11.63 -16.28
CA ASP A 121 28.30 11.01 -14.96
C ASP A 121 28.05 11.99 -13.81
N ASP A 122 28.55 13.23 -13.93
CA ASP A 122 28.38 14.29 -12.93
C ASP A 122 26.90 14.71 -12.81
N GLU A 123 26.21 14.83 -13.94
CA GLU A 123 24.78 15.19 -14.00
C GLU A 123 23.92 14.10 -13.34
N LEU A 124 24.19 12.84 -13.67
CA LEU A 124 23.51 11.69 -13.06
C LEU A 124 23.73 11.63 -11.54
N ALA A 125 24.98 11.86 -11.10
CA ALA A 125 25.32 11.86 -9.68
C ALA A 125 24.59 12.95 -8.91
N GLU A 126 24.46 14.15 -9.49
CA GLU A 126 23.74 15.27 -8.89
C GLU A 126 22.24 14.99 -8.76
N ILE A 127 21.59 14.51 -9.82
CA ILE A 127 20.17 14.18 -9.81
C ILE A 127 19.87 13.10 -8.76
N LEU A 128 20.68 12.03 -8.73
CA LEU A 128 20.53 10.95 -7.74
C LEU A 128 20.77 11.42 -6.31
N LYS A 129 21.76 12.30 -6.10
CA LYS A 129 22.03 12.90 -4.78
C LYS A 129 20.83 13.72 -4.30
N GLN A 130 20.24 14.53 -5.19
CA GLN A 130 19.07 15.33 -4.85
C GLN A 130 17.85 14.45 -4.56
N PHE A 131 17.58 13.46 -5.42
CA PHE A 131 16.50 12.49 -5.20
C PHE A 131 16.65 11.76 -3.85
N ASN A 132 17.86 11.29 -3.51
CA ASN A 132 18.10 10.59 -2.24
C ASN A 132 17.85 11.47 -1.01
N LYS A 133 18.23 12.75 -1.05
CA LYS A 133 17.95 13.70 0.04
C LYS A 133 16.44 13.86 0.24
N GLU A 134 15.72 14.08 -0.85
CA GLU A 134 14.28 14.28 -0.82
C GLU A 134 13.52 13.02 -0.41
N LEU A 135 13.94 11.86 -0.92
CA LEU A 135 13.38 10.56 -0.57
C LEU A 135 13.59 10.25 0.93
N THR A 136 14.71 10.68 1.51
CA THR A 136 14.97 10.51 2.95
C THR A 136 13.98 11.31 3.79
N LEU A 137 13.62 12.52 3.36
CA LEU A 137 12.71 13.39 4.09
C LEU A 137 11.23 13.02 3.89
N TRP A 138 10.83 12.78 2.63
CA TRP A 138 9.41 12.67 2.25
C TRP A 138 8.98 11.26 1.84
N GLY A 139 9.93 10.38 1.55
CA GLY A 139 9.67 9.01 1.10
C GLY A 139 8.97 8.16 2.16
N SER A 140 8.05 7.29 1.73
CA SER A 140 7.55 6.25 2.63
C SER A 140 8.64 5.22 2.92
N SER A 141 8.53 4.52 4.04
CA SER A 141 9.45 3.42 4.38
C SER A 141 9.50 2.35 3.27
N LYS A 142 8.38 2.11 2.59
CA LYS A 142 8.32 1.15 1.47
C LYS A 142 9.03 1.67 0.22
N ALA A 143 8.92 2.96 -0.08
CA ALA A 143 9.65 3.58 -1.18
C ALA A 143 11.17 3.55 -0.93
N ILE A 144 11.61 3.89 0.30
CA ILE A 144 13.02 3.83 0.69
C ILE A 144 13.56 2.40 0.55
N GLN A 145 12.82 1.40 1.03
CA GLN A 145 13.22 -0.02 0.88
C GLN A 145 13.25 -0.46 -0.59
N ALA A 146 12.24 -0.12 -1.38
CA ALA A 146 12.19 -0.49 -2.80
C ALA A 146 13.38 0.10 -3.56
N TRP A 147 13.64 1.40 -3.37
CA TRP A 147 14.78 2.10 -3.97
C TRP A 147 16.12 1.54 -3.50
N GLY A 148 16.29 1.34 -2.20
CA GLY A 148 17.51 0.79 -1.62
C GLY A 148 17.82 -0.61 -2.14
N ASN A 149 16.83 -1.49 -2.17
CA ASN A 149 16.97 -2.85 -2.71
C ASN A 149 17.33 -2.83 -4.20
N TRP A 150 16.74 -1.92 -4.98
CA TRP A 150 17.09 -1.78 -6.39
C TRP A 150 18.53 -1.29 -6.57
N ARG A 151 18.96 -0.25 -5.83
CA ARG A 151 20.33 0.29 -5.91
C ARG A 151 21.40 -0.74 -5.57
N THR A 152 21.18 -1.54 -4.54
CA THR A 152 22.16 -2.58 -4.13
C THR A 152 22.17 -3.75 -5.09
N ALA A 153 21.00 -4.13 -5.64
CA ALA A 153 20.91 -5.16 -6.66
C ALA A 153 21.58 -4.72 -7.97
N SER A 154 21.39 -3.47 -8.39
CA SER A 154 21.94 -2.95 -9.66
C SER A 154 23.44 -2.66 -9.59
N SER A 155 24.00 -2.35 -8.42
CA SER A 155 25.45 -2.19 -8.24
C SER A 155 26.23 -3.51 -8.28
N ASN A 156 25.57 -4.63 -8.00
CA ASN A 156 26.20 -5.94 -8.09
C ASN A 156 26.23 -6.38 -9.56
N SER A 157 27.40 -6.27 -10.19
CA SER A 157 27.64 -6.46 -11.63
C SER A 157 27.34 -7.88 -12.17
N SER A 158 26.83 -8.78 -11.34
CA SER A 158 26.44 -10.16 -11.67
C SER A 158 24.92 -10.33 -11.92
N GLY A 159 24.13 -9.25 -11.83
CA GLY A 159 22.69 -9.29 -12.05
C GLY A 159 22.29 -9.30 -13.53
N ASP A 160 21.26 -10.09 -13.85
CA ASP A 160 20.56 -10.08 -15.14
C ASP A 160 19.98 -8.67 -15.42
N PRO A 161 20.32 -8.03 -16.56
CA PRO A 161 19.80 -6.71 -16.93
C PRO A 161 18.27 -6.60 -16.89
N LEU A 162 17.56 -7.68 -17.21
CA LEU A 162 16.10 -7.72 -17.13
C LEU A 162 15.60 -7.62 -15.69
N GLN A 163 16.32 -8.20 -14.72
CA GLN A 163 15.97 -8.08 -13.31
C GLN A 163 16.15 -6.66 -12.79
N ASN A 164 17.16 -5.93 -13.28
CA ASN A 164 17.34 -4.52 -12.96
C ASN A 164 16.19 -3.66 -13.52
N LEU A 165 15.74 -3.96 -14.74
CA LEU A 165 14.59 -3.31 -15.37
C LEU A 165 13.29 -3.53 -14.57
N PHE A 166 12.97 -4.79 -14.24
CA PHE A 166 11.80 -5.11 -13.41
C PHE A 166 11.94 -4.61 -11.97
N GLY A 167 13.17 -4.49 -11.47
CA GLY A 167 13.45 -3.87 -10.18
C GLY A 167 13.09 -2.38 -10.20
N MET A 168 13.45 -1.65 -11.25
CA MET A 168 13.08 -0.24 -11.42
C MET A 168 11.55 -0.09 -11.54
N GLU A 169 10.88 -0.98 -12.28
CA GLU A 169 9.42 -1.02 -12.32
C GLU A 169 8.80 -1.16 -10.92
N LYS A 170 9.34 -2.06 -10.08
CA LYS A 170 8.86 -2.21 -8.69
C LYS A 170 9.01 -0.92 -7.88
N VAL A 171 10.10 -0.17 -8.08
CA VAL A 171 10.29 1.15 -7.46
C VAL A 171 9.18 2.10 -7.91
N MET A 172 9.01 2.28 -9.22
CA MET A 172 7.98 3.17 -9.78
C MET A 172 6.55 2.79 -9.34
N VAL A 173 6.23 1.49 -9.30
CA VAL A 173 4.96 1.00 -8.76
C VAL A 173 4.78 1.37 -7.29
N GLN A 174 5.84 1.28 -6.48
CA GLN A 174 5.77 1.69 -5.08
C GLN A 174 5.56 3.20 -4.91
N LEU A 175 6.22 4.03 -5.73
CA LEU A 175 5.99 5.48 -5.74
C LEU A 175 4.54 5.81 -6.10
N ARG A 176 3.97 5.13 -7.11
CA ARG A 176 2.55 5.26 -7.49
C ARG A 176 1.61 4.87 -6.35
N LYS A 177 1.92 3.79 -5.61
CA LYS A 177 1.13 3.38 -4.43
C LYS A 177 1.12 4.46 -3.35
N ASP A 178 2.25 5.13 -3.15
CA ASP A 178 2.40 6.22 -2.18
C ASP A 178 1.60 7.47 -2.60
N MET A 179 1.37 7.64 -3.91
CA MET A 179 0.48 8.64 -4.50
C MET A 179 -1.00 8.20 -4.56
N GLY A 180 -1.37 7.06 -3.95
CA GLY A 180 -2.75 6.58 -3.87
C GLY A 180 -3.15 5.55 -4.93
N MET A 181 -2.28 5.24 -5.89
CA MET A 181 -2.56 4.27 -6.97
C MET A 181 -2.19 2.85 -6.55
N LYS A 182 -3.06 2.21 -5.75
CA LYS A 182 -2.74 0.93 -5.07
C LYS A 182 -2.86 -0.33 -5.93
N ARG A 183 -3.64 -0.30 -7.01
CA ARG A 183 -4.03 -1.47 -7.81
C ARG A 183 -3.93 -1.20 -9.30
N GLY A 184 -3.98 -2.27 -10.10
CA GLY A 184 -4.24 -2.19 -11.55
C GLY A 184 -3.03 -2.42 -12.45
N LEU A 185 -1.83 -2.64 -11.90
CA LEU A 185 -0.65 -2.98 -12.70
C LEU A 185 -0.13 -4.37 -12.39
N ARG A 186 0.20 -5.09 -13.44
CA ARG A 186 0.98 -6.32 -13.46
C ARG A 186 2.44 -6.00 -13.81
N LYS A 187 3.30 -6.99 -13.60
CA LYS A 187 4.71 -6.93 -14.03
C LYS A 187 4.75 -6.66 -15.54
N GLY A 188 5.54 -5.69 -15.96
CA GLY A 188 5.70 -5.26 -17.34
C GLY A 188 4.79 -4.12 -17.79
N ASP A 189 3.69 -3.82 -17.08
CA ASP A 189 2.71 -2.84 -17.55
C ASP A 189 3.27 -1.40 -17.57
N LEU A 190 4.16 -1.03 -16.64
CA LEU A 190 4.83 0.27 -16.72
C LEU A 190 5.96 0.25 -17.74
N LEU A 191 6.66 -0.87 -17.85
CA LEU A 191 7.76 -1.02 -18.78
C LEU A 191 7.29 -0.94 -20.23
N ARG A 192 6.06 -1.36 -20.56
CA ARG A 192 5.44 -1.17 -21.88
C ARG A 192 5.38 0.29 -22.34
N LEU A 193 5.44 1.26 -21.42
CA LEU A 193 5.46 2.69 -21.77
C LEU A 193 6.83 3.16 -22.28
N MET A 194 7.87 2.34 -22.10
CA MET A 194 9.26 2.69 -22.38
C MET A 194 9.90 1.66 -23.32
N VAL A 195 9.66 0.37 -23.11
CA VAL A 195 10.33 -0.73 -23.80
C VAL A 195 9.32 -1.41 -24.75
N ASN A 196 9.54 -1.24 -26.05
CA ASN A 196 8.61 -1.69 -27.09
C ASN A 196 8.47 -3.22 -27.17
N ASP A 197 9.52 -3.96 -26.81
CA ASP A 197 9.64 -5.42 -26.94
C ASP A 197 9.49 -6.15 -25.59
N ILE A 198 9.00 -5.48 -24.55
CA ILE A 198 8.89 -6.07 -23.20
C ILE A 198 8.03 -7.34 -23.15
N ASP A 199 7.03 -7.47 -24.04
CA ASP A 199 6.17 -8.66 -24.09
C ASP A 199 6.93 -9.91 -24.53
N SER A 200 8.05 -9.76 -25.27
CA SER A 200 8.90 -10.89 -25.67
C SER A 200 9.59 -11.57 -24.48
N VAL A 201 9.83 -10.84 -23.39
CA VAL A 201 10.53 -11.31 -22.19
C VAL A 201 9.59 -11.59 -21.00
N LEU A 202 8.28 -11.39 -21.17
CA LEU A 202 7.25 -11.68 -20.16
C LEU A 202 6.62 -13.08 -20.31
N ASN A 203 7.00 -13.83 -21.35
CA ASN A 203 6.53 -15.20 -21.63
C ASN A 203 6.82 -16.19 -20.51
#